data_AF-A0A979G9I7-F1
#
_entry.id   AF-A0A979G9I7-F1
#
_cell.length_a   1.000
_cell.length_b   1.000
_cell.length_c   1.000
_cell.angle_alpha   90.00
_cell.angle_beta   90.00
_cell.angle_gamma   90.00
#
_symmetry.space_group_name_H-M   'P 1'
#
loop_
_entity.id
_entity.type
_entity.pdbx_description
1 polymer ?
#
loop_
_entity_poly.entity_id
_entity_poly.type
_entity_poly.pdbx_seq_one_letter_code
_entity_poly.pdbx_strand_id
1 'polypeptide(L)'
;MIPEELRERLLSRKSADRRSAARHIGQEQLTSLSAPLFTAYIKERNDKRTWETQVEMIKAIGRLGYKPALSEVEMLVIQNAPYDTLTIFAARTYVQLKRSSLNDGYPILSLLPTARLSVLTGLLMALSTDRMTPAREDCKDIIRACWDANKHPDRAGQEYGLADPRSYLANACAGWDKQLTAGFLHHCIFTAFDINLQGNKVENKVLTDICKKALSGKYSKLN
;
A
#
# COMPACT_ATOMS: atom_id res chain seq x y z
N MET A 1 -16.78 -17.92 -9.77
CA MET A 1 -15.93 -19.07 -10.16
C MET A 1 -15.86 -19.98 -8.95
N ILE A 2 -16.02 -21.29 -9.11
CA ILE A 2 -15.97 -22.18 -7.94
C ILE A 2 -14.52 -22.38 -7.47
N PRO A 3 -14.29 -22.74 -6.20
CA PRO A 3 -12.92 -22.84 -5.66
C PRO A 3 -11.99 -23.80 -6.42
N GLU A 4 -12.52 -24.89 -6.98
CA GLU A 4 -11.71 -25.87 -7.72
C GLU A 4 -11.20 -25.29 -9.05
N GLU A 5 -12.05 -24.62 -9.82
CA GLU A 5 -11.64 -23.91 -11.05
C GLU A 5 -10.55 -22.87 -10.77
N LEU A 6 -10.64 -22.14 -9.65
CA LEU A 6 -9.63 -21.16 -9.26
C LEU A 6 -8.30 -21.84 -8.92
N ARG A 7 -8.34 -22.99 -8.25
CA ARG A 7 -7.16 -23.78 -7.92
C ARG A 7 -6.47 -24.27 -9.20
N GLU A 8 -7.22 -24.78 -10.17
CA GLU A 8 -6.67 -25.18 -11.47
C GLU A 8 -6.05 -23.99 -12.21
N ARG A 9 -6.72 -22.84 -12.21
CA ARG A 9 -6.21 -21.62 -12.87
C ARG A 9 -4.93 -21.07 -12.22
N LEU A 10 -4.74 -21.24 -10.91
CA LEU A 10 -3.47 -20.92 -10.25
C LEU A 10 -2.30 -21.78 -10.78
N LEU A 11 -2.59 -22.95 -11.34
CA LEU A 11 -1.60 -23.85 -11.95
C LEU A 11 -1.49 -23.70 -13.47
N SER A 12 -2.27 -22.79 -14.08
CA SER A 12 -2.24 -22.54 -15.52
C SER A 12 -0.86 -22.10 -15.98
N ARG A 13 -0.46 -22.56 -17.17
CA ARG A 13 0.76 -22.08 -17.85
C ARG A 13 0.66 -20.60 -18.22
N LYS A 14 -0.56 -20.06 -18.35
CA LYS A 14 -0.81 -18.66 -18.73
C LYS A 14 -0.79 -17.77 -17.49
N SER A 15 0.13 -16.81 -17.46
CA SER A 15 0.25 -15.83 -16.37
C SER A 15 -1.06 -15.04 -16.12
N ALA A 16 -1.78 -14.70 -17.19
CA ALA A 16 -3.06 -14.01 -17.10
C ALA A 16 -4.14 -14.80 -16.32
N ASP A 17 -4.16 -16.13 -16.45
CA ASP A 17 -5.09 -16.97 -15.70
C ASP A 17 -4.76 -16.99 -14.21
N ARG A 18 -3.48 -17.18 -13.88
CA ARG A 18 -3.01 -17.17 -12.50
C ARG A 18 -3.30 -15.82 -11.82
N ARG A 19 -3.03 -14.72 -12.53
CA ARG A 19 -3.33 -13.36 -12.08
C ARG A 19 -4.82 -13.14 -11.82
N SER A 20 -5.66 -13.56 -12.76
CA SER A 20 -7.12 -13.45 -12.64
C SER A 20 -7.66 -14.29 -11.48
N ALA A 21 -7.15 -15.52 -11.31
CA ALA A 21 -7.50 -16.39 -10.19
C ALA A 21 -7.11 -15.77 -8.84
N ALA A 22 -5.85 -15.33 -8.70
CA ALA A 22 -5.37 -14.67 -7.48
C ALA A 22 -6.23 -13.44 -7.12
N ARG A 23 -6.55 -12.60 -8.10
CA ARG A 23 -7.43 -11.44 -7.90
C ARG A 23 -8.80 -11.84 -7.38
N HIS A 24 -9.45 -12.83 -8.01
CA HIS A 24 -10.77 -13.29 -7.62
C HIS A 24 -10.76 -13.92 -6.22
N ILE A 25 -9.77 -14.78 -5.92
CA ILE A 25 -9.57 -15.36 -4.59
C ILE A 25 -9.49 -14.28 -3.51
N GLY A 26 -8.70 -13.23 -3.75
CA GLY A 26 -8.53 -12.15 -2.79
C GLY A 26 -9.74 -11.21 -2.67
N GLN A 27 -10.53 -11.03 -3.74
CA GLN A 27 -11.75 -10.21 -3.72
C GLN A 27 -12.88 -10.91 -2.98
N GLU A 28 -13.07 -12.21 -3.24
CA GLU A 28 -14.10 -13.04 -2.63
C GLU A 28 -13.67 -13.64 -1.27
N GLN A 29 -12.48 -13.28 -0.78
CA GLN A 29 -11.90 -13.73 0.50
C GLN A 29 -11.94 -15.26 0.69
N LEU A 30 -11.59 -16.02 -0.35
CA LEU A 30 -11.66 -17.49 -0.33
C LEU A 30 -10.50 -18.09 0.48
N THR A 31 -10.63 -18.09 1.81
CA THR A 31 -9.60 -18.54 2.76
C THR A 31 -9.18 -19.99 2.57
N SER A 32 -10.07 -20.86 2.08
CA SER A 32 -9.76 -22.25 1.70
C SER A 32 -8.69 -22.39 0.60
N LEU A 33 -8.41 -21.31 -0.14
CA LEU A 33 -7.40 -21.26 -1.20
C LEU A 33 -6.12 -20.54 -0.78
N SER A 34 -5.97 -20.15 0.49
CA SER A 34 -4.79 -19.40 0.97
C SER A 34 -3.48 -20.17 0.77
N ALA A 35 -3.44 -21.45 1.17
CA ALA A 35 -2.26 -22.29 0.98
C ALA A 35 -1.96 -22.58 -0.50
N PRO A 36 -2.93 -23.00 -1.35
CA PRO A 36 -2.72 -23.13 -2.79
C PRO A 36 -2.20 -21.85 -3.46
N LEU A 37 -2.77 -20.69 -3.11
CA LEU A 37 -2.33 -19.39 -3.61
C LEU A 37 -0.87 -19.11 -3.23
N PHE A 38 -0.50 -19.36 -1.97
CA PHE A 38 0.88 -19.17 -1.52
C PHE A 38 1.85 -20.13 -2.21
N THR A 39 1.48 -21.41 -2.40
CA THR A 39 2.29 -22.36 -3.17
C THR A 39 2.48 -21.90 -4.62
N ALA A 40 1.44 -21.32 -5.24
CA ALA A 40 1.56 -20.75 -6.58
C ALA A 40 2.52 -19.53 -6.59
N TYR A 41 2.41 -18.64 -5.59
CA TYR A 41 3.31 -17.49 -5.45
C TYR A 41 4.78 -17.90 -5.31
N ILE A 42 5.09 -18.90 -4.48
CA ILE A 42 6.48 -19.39 -4.30
C ILE A 42 7.09 -19.90 -5.61
N LYS A 43 6.29 -20.45 -6.52
CA LYS A 43 6.74 -20.81 -7.87
C LYS A 43 6.90 -19.58 -8.76
N GLU A 44 5.98 -18.62 -8.64
CA GLU A 44 5.94 -17.40 -9.46
C GLU A 44 7.09 -16.43 -9.18
N ARG A 45 7.52 -16.30 -7.92
CA ARG A 45 8.45 -15.24 -7.46
C ARG A 45 9.78 -15.18 -8.22
N ASN A 46 10.20 -16.28 -8.84
CA ASN A 46 11.46 -16.37 -9.57
C ASN A 46 11.34 -15.89 -11.03
N ASP A 47 10.13 -15.77 -11.58
CA ASP A 47 9.93 -15.30 -12.96
C ASP A 47 9.74 -13.77 -12.99
N LYS A 48 10.81 -13.05 -13.32
CA LYS A 48 10.79 -11.57 -13.39
C LYS A 48 9.81 -11.02 -14.44
N ARG A 49 9.37 -11.83 -15.41
CA ARG A 49 8.47 -11.40 -16.49
C ARG A 49 7.01 -11.33 -16.04
N THR A 50 6.70 -11.81 -14.84
CA THR A 50 5.33 -11.94 -14.34
C THR A 50 5.07 -11.12 -13.08
N TRP A 51 5.77 -9.99 -12.95
CA TRP A 51 5.67 -9.12 -11.78
C TRP A 51 4.22 -8.69 -11.47
N GLU A 52 3.35 -8.45 -12.47
CA GLU A 52 1.94 -8.12 -12.19
C GLU A 52 1.18 -9.30 -11.55
N THR A 53 1.54 -10.52 -11.91
CA THR A 53 0.96 -11.74 -11.34
C THR A 53 1.44 -11.92 -9.90
N GLN A 54 2.74 -11.71 -9.66
CA GLN A 54 3.30 -11.71 -8.31
C GLN A 54 2.61 -10.68 -7.41
N VAL A 55 2.40 -9.46 -7.92
CA VAL A 55 1.70 -8.37 -7.22
C VAL A 55 0.26 -8.78 -6.85
N GLU A 56 -0.51 -9.33 -7.78
CA GLU A 56 -1.89 -9.74 -7.48
C GLU A 56 -1.95 -10.90 -6.47
N MET A 57 -0.99 -11.83 -6.51
CA MET A 57 -0.88 -12.89 -5.51
C MET A 57 -0.56 -12.35 -4.12
N ILE A 58 0.41 -11.44 -4.00
CA ILE A 58 0.77 -10.80 -2.73
C ILE A 58 -0.42 -10.01 -2.15
N LYS A 59 -1.11 -9.22 -2.97
CA LYS A 59 -2.33 -8.51 -2.57
C LYS A 59 -3.40 -9.46 -2.02
N ALA A 60 -3.60 -10.59 -2.68
CA ALA A 60 -4.57 -11.59 -2.24
C ALA A 60 -4.14 -12.26 -0.94
N ILE A 61 -2.86 -12.64 -0.79
CA ILE A 61 -2.29 -13.19 0.45
C ILE A 61 -2.56 -12.26 1.65
N GLY A 62 -2.32 -10.95 1.48
CA GLY A 62 -2.56 -9.95 2.52
C GLY A 62 -4.04 -9.82 2.90
N ARG A 63 -4.94 -9.77 1.90
CA ARG A 63 -6.40 -9.74 2.14
C ARG A 63 -6.92 -10.97 2.87
N LEU A 64 -6.37 -12.15 2.56
CA LEU A 64 -6.74 -13.41 3.23
C LEU A 64 -6.13 -13.54 4.63
N GLY A 65 -5.20 -12.66 5.02
CA GLY A 65 -4.55 -12.74 6.31
C GLY A 65 -3.70 -14.00 6.50
N TYR A 66 -3.15 -14.57 5.41
CA TYR A 66 -2.43 -15.85 5.46
C TYR A 66 -1.05 -15.71 6.12
N LYS A 67 -1.03 -15.78 7.46
CA LYS A 67 0.16 -15.59 8.31
C LYS A 67 1.38 -16.45 7.93
N PRO A 68 1.26 -17.69 7.43
CA PRO A 68 2.43 -18.48 7.02
C PRO A 68 3.27 -17.83 5.91
N ALA A 69 2.72 -16.88 5.15
CA ALA A 69 3.47 -16.12 4.14
C ALA A 69 4.34 -15.00 4.72
N LEU A 70 4.26 -14.70 6.02
CA LEU A 70 4.88 -13.51 6.61
C LEU A 70 6.40 -13.43 6.38
N SER A 71 7.13 -14.54 6.60
CA SER A 71 8.59 -14.56 6.40
C SER A 71 8.98 -14.22 4.95
N GLU A 72 8.19 -14.69 3.99
CA GLU A 72 8.41 -14.39 2.57
C GLU A 72 8.16 -12.91 2.25
N VAL A 73 7.09 -12.36 2.81
CA VAL A 73 6.74 -10.94 2.65
C VAL A 73 7.79 -10.06 3.32
N GLU A 74 8.30 -10.44 4.49
CA GLU A 74 9.39 -9.75 5.19
C GLU A 74 10.65 -9.66 4.32
N MET A 75 11.01 -10.73 3.60
CA MET A 75 12.17 -10.71 2.69
C MET A 75 12.01 -9.66 1.56
N LEU A 76 10.82 -9.51 0.98
CA LEU A 76 10.56 -8.47 -0.02
C LEU A 76 10.65 -7.06 0.58
N VAL A 77 10.11 -6.87 1.79
CA VAL A 77 10.14 -5.57 2.47
C VAL A 77 11.57 -5.16 2.83
N ILE A 78 12.41 -6.11 3.28
CA ILE A 78 13.81 -5.86 3.64
C ILE A 78 14.64 -5.42 2.42
N GLN A 79 14.33 -5.90 1.21
CA GLN A 79 14.99 -5.41 -0.01
C GLN A 79 14.79 -3.90 -0.19
N ASN A 80 13.64 -3.38 0.26
CA ASN A 80 13.37 -1.95 0.39
C ASN A 80 13.65 -1.18 -0.92
N ALA A 81 13.39 -1.79 -2.07
CA ALA A 81 13.74 -1.24 -3.37
C ALA A 81 12.86 0.00 -3.68
N PRO A 82 13.41 1.18 -3.97
CA PRO A 82 12.61 2.34 -4.35
C PRO A 82 12.02 2.15 -5.74
N TYR A 83 10.86 2.75 -6.01
CA TYR A 83 10.13 2.65 -7.28
C TYR A 83 9.73 1.23 -7.71
N ASP A 84 9.61 0.30 -6.76
CA ASP A 84 9.25 -1.09 -7.04
C ASP A 84 7.83 -1.42 -6.57
N THR A 85 6.99 -1.79 -7.54
CA THR A 85 5.55 -2.02 -7.27
C THR A 85 5.34 -3.27 -6.40
N LEU A 86 6.15 -4.31 -6.56
CA LEU A 86 6.05 -5.50 -5.73
C LEU A 86 6.37 -5.16 -4.26
N THR A 87 7.41 -4.35 -4.02
CA THR A 87 7.80 -3.84 -2.69
C THR A 87 6.69 -3.01 -2.05
N ILE A 88 6.01 -2.14 -2.81
CA ILE A 88 4.84 -1.38 -2.30
C ILE A 88 3.77 -2.34 -1.76
N PHE A 89 3.36 -3.32 -2.56
CA PHE A 89 2.30 -4.25 -2.16
C PHE A 89 2.77 -5.27 -1.11
N ALA A 90 4.05 -5.62 -1.07
CA ALA A 90 4.64 -6.42 -0.01
C ALA A 90 4.61 -5.68 1.33
N ALA A 91 5.00 -4.40 1.37
CA ALA A 91 4.93 -3.59 2.60
C ALA A 91 3.50 -3.42 3.10
N ARG A 92 2.52 -3.22 2.21
CA ARG A 92 1.10 -3.23 2.59
C ARG A 92 0.69 -4.59 3.17
N THR A 93 1.07 -5.67 2.50
CA THR A 93 0.76 -7.05 2.93
C THR A 93 1.40 -7.36 4.27
N TYR A 94 2.63 -6.89 4.51
CA TYR A 94 3.32 -7.02 5.79
C TYR A 94 2.47 -6.44 6.92
N VAL A 95 1.96 -5.21 6.77
CA VAL A 95 1.10 -4.59 7.79
C VAL A 95 -0.15 -5.45 8.04
N GLN A 96 -0.80 -5.94 6.98
CA GLN A 96 -1.98 -6.81 7.09
C GLN A 96 -1.69 -8.13 7.83
N LEU A 97 -0.53 -8.73 7.56
CA LEU A 97 -0.10 -9.99 8.18
C LEU A 97 0.50 -9.80 9.58
N LYS A 98 1.01 -8.62 9.93
CA LYS A 98 1.65 -8.39 11.23
C LYS A 98 0.72 -7.78 12.26
N ARG A 99 -0.20 -6.90 11.85
CA ARG A 99 -1.11 -6.22 12.78
C ARG A 99 -2.01 -7.21 13.53
N SER A 100 -2.30 -6.87 14.77
CA SER A 100 -3.24 -7.55 15.65
C SER A 100 -4.68 -7.05 15.47
N SER A 101 -4.86 -5.78 15.07
CA SER A 101 -6.16 -5.15 14.83
C SER A 101 -6.06 -3.97 13.86
N LEU A 102 -7.18 -3.33 13.52
CA LEU A 102 -7.18 -2.08 12.74
C LEU A 102 -6.67 -0.86 13.53
N ASN A 103 -6.52 -0.98 14.85
CA ASN A 103 -5.97 0.05 15.74
C ASN A 103 -4.47 -0.14 16.02
N ASP A 104 -3.88 -1.21 15.51
CA ASP A 104 -2.48 -1.54 15.73
C ASP A 104 -1.57 -0.82 14.72
N GLY A 105 -0.97 0.29 15.16
CA GLY A 105 -0.01 1.08 14.38
C GLY A 105 1.42 0.52 14.38
N TYR A 106 1.72 -0.48 15.24
CA TYR A 106 3.09 -0.94 15.47
C TYR A 106 3.81 -1.41 14.19
N PRO A 107 3.22 -2.24 13.30
CA PRO A 107 3.90 -2.70 12.09
C PRO A 107 4.32 -1.57 11.14
N ILE A 108 3.61 -0.44 11.18
CA ILE A 108 3.94 0.74 10.39
C ILE A 108 5.10 1.48 11.04
N LEU A 109 4.97 1.79 12.33
CA LEU A 109 5.98 2.51 13.10
C LEU A 109 7.33 1.76 13.15
N SER A 110 7.31 0.43 13.16
CA SER A 110 8.54 -0.39 13.17
C SER A 110 9.36 -0.29 11.87
N LEU A 111 8.72 0.04 10.75
CA LEU A 111 9.37 0.10 9.44
C LEU A 111 9.60 1.54 8.95
N LEU A 112 8.79 2.50 9.37
CA LEU A 112 8.89 3.90 8.95
C LEU A 112 10.31 4.50 9.06
N PRO A 113 11.09 4.28 10.14
CA PRO A 113 12.41 4.91 10.29
C PRO A 113 13.43 4.55 9.20
N THR A 114 13.27 3.39 8.56
CA THR A 114 14.19 2.89 7.52
C THR A 114 13.50 2.72 6.17
N ALA A 115 12.22 3.09 6.06
CA ALA A 115 11.43 2.88 4.87
C ALA A 115 11.94 3.74 3.71
N ARG A 116 12.26 3.10 2.58
CA ARG A 116 12.45 3.77 1.30
C ARG A 116 11.11 3.99 0.62
N LEU A 117 11.10 4.75 -0.47
CA LEU A 117 9.87 5.29 -1.07
C LEU A 117 8.78 4.24 -1.29
N SER A 118 9.13 3.04 -1.79
CA SER A 118 8.17 1.96 -2.02
C SER A 118 7.57 1.40 -0.73
N VAL A 119 8.42 1.12 0.27
CA VAL A 119 7.96 0.61 1.57
C VAL A 119 7.09 1.66 2.24
N LEU A 120 7.54 2.92 2.32
CA LEU A 120 6.77 4.05 2.84
C LEU A 120 5.38 4.11 2.20
N THR A 121 5.33 4.08 0.87
CA THR A 121 4.06 4.10 0.11
C THR A 121 3.16 2.92 0.50
N GLY A 122 3.71 1.71 0.60
CA GLY A 122 2.96 0.51 1.00
C GLY A 122 2.41 0.58 2.43
N LEU A 123 3.18 1.10 3.38
CA LEU A 123 2.75 1.31 4.76
C LEU A 123 1.57 2.28 4.83
N LEU A 124 1.68 3.43 4.15
CA LEU A 124 0.61 4.44 4.10
C LEU A 124 -0.63 3.93 3.32
N MET A 125 -0.40 3.11 2.29
CA MET A 125 -1.48 2.45 1.56
C MET A 125 -2.27 1.50 2.48
N ALA A 126 -1.61 0.77 3.40
CA ALA A 126 -2.30 -0.07 4.37
C ALA A 126 -3.25 0.75 5.26
N LEU A 127 -2.81 1.91 5.75
CA LEU A 127 -3.64 2.81 6.58
C LEU A 127 -4.93 3.22 5.87
N SER A 128 -4.81 3.63 4.60
CA SER A 128 -5.95 4.14 3.84
C SER A 128 -6.88 3.05 3.34
N THR A 129 -6.33 2.01 2.71
CA THR A 129 -7.12 0.97 2.04
C THR A 129 -7.89 0.11 3.03
N ASP A 130 -7.29 -0.17 4.18
CA ASP A 130 -7.91 -0.98 5.22
C ASP A 130 -8.59 -0.10 6.28
N ARG A 131 -8.53 1.23 6.12
CA ARG A 131 -9.10 2.24 7.01
C ARG A 131 -8.68 2.03 8.47
N MET A 132 -7.38 1.80 8.67
CA MET A 132 -6.83 1.65 10.01
C MET A 132 -7.04 2.93 10.81
N THR A 133 -7.32 2.77 12.10
CA THR A 133 -7.49 3.86 13.07
C THR A 133 -6.56 3.64 14.25
N PRO A 134 -5.23 3.80 14.06
CA PRO A 134 -4.27 3.59 15.13
C PRO A 134 -4.57 4.41 16.38
N ALA A 135 -3.94 4.06 17.51
CA ALA A 135 -4.00 4.87 18.70
C ALA A 135 -3.59 6.32 18.41
N ARG A 136 -4.09 7.28 19.20
CA ARG A 136 -3.84 8.71 18.97
C ARG A 136 -2.35 9.05 18.90
N GLU A 137 -1.55 8.45 19.77
CA GLU A 137 -0.09 8.67 19.78
C GLU A 137 0.58 8.07 18.53
N ASP A 138 0.20 6.85 18.13
CA ASP A 138 0.68 6.28 16.86
C ASP A 138 0.32 7.17 15.66
N CYS A 139 -0.91 7.71 15.63
CA CYS A 139 -1.33 8.64 14.57
C CYS A 139 -0.44 9.90 14.55
N LYS A 140 -0.08 10.46 15.71
CA LYS A 140 0.84 11.60 15.80
C LYS A 140 2.22 11.25 15.26
N ASP A 141 2.76 10.10 15.66
CA ASP A 141 4.10 9.67 15.26
C ASP A 141 4.18 9.38 13.76
N ILE A 142 3.15 8.73 13.20
CA ILE A 142 3.02 8.52 11.75
C ILE A 142 2.96 9.86 11.01
N ILE A 143 2.11 10.80 11.45
CA ILE A 143 1.98 12.13 10.84
C ILE A 143 3.31 12.88 10.88
N ARG A 144 4.00 12.87 12.03
CA ARG A 144 5.28 13.52 12.21
C ARG A 144 6.34 12.93 11.28
N ALA A 145 6.44 11.60 11.21
CA ALA A 145 7.41 10.92 10.36
C ALA A 145 7.16 11.16 8.86
N CYS A 146 5.90 11.35 8.46
CA CYS A 146 5.49 11.47 7.06
C CYS A 146 5.16 12.91 6.63
N TRP A 147 5.42 13.91 7.48
CA TRP A 147 5.01 15.31 7.27
C TRP A 147 5.47 15.85 5.90
N ASP A 148 6.74 15.60 5.57
CA ASP A 148 7.40 16.01 4.33
C ASP A 148 7.75 14.79 3.46
N ALA A 149 6.89 13.77 3.39
CA ALA A 149 7.13 12.59 2.55
C ALA A 149 7.28 12.92 1.04
N ASN A 150 6.89 14.12 0.60
CA ASN A 150 7.20 14.64 -0.72
C ASN A 150 8.63 15.10 -0.94
N LYS A 151 9.43 15.21 0.13
CA LYS A 151 10.86 15.51 0.09
C LYS A 151 11.70 14.28 0.41
N HIS A 152 11.11 13.08 0.36
CA HIS A 152 11.83 11.84 0.67
C HIS A 152 13.07 11.69 -0.24
N PRO A 153 14.25 11.28 0.26
CA PRO A 153 15.50 11.31 -0.50
C PRO A 153 15.52 10.49 -1.79
N ASP A 154 14.72 9.43 -1.84
CA ASP A 154 14.57 8.63 -3.07
C ASP A 154 13.83 9.38 -4.17
N ARG A 155 13.08 10.44 -3.87
CA ARG A 155 12.26 11.18 -4.84
C ARG A 155 13.14 11.95 -5.82
N ALA A 156 12.95 11.72 -7.11
CA ALA A 156 13.76 12.31 -8.18
C ALA A 156 13.36 13.76 -8.52
N GLY A 157 12.26 14.27 -7.96
CA GLY A 157 11.80 15.64 -8.18
C GLY A 157 11.18 15.90 -9.56
N GLN A 158 11.00 14.87 -10.40
CA GLN A 158 10.34 14.94 -11.72
C GLN A 158 9.13 14.01 -11.81
N GLU A 159 8.50 13.71 -10.68
CA GLU A 159 7.54 12.61 -10.54
C GLU A 159 6.12 13.01 -10.93
N TYR A 160 5.99 13.98 -11.83
CA TYR A 160 4.71 14.38 -12.39
C TYR A 160 4.01 13.15 -12.99
N GLY A 161 2.86 12.79 -12.41
CA GLY A 161 2.09 11.61 -12.78
C GLY A 161 2.31 10.38 -11.90
N LEU A 162 3.26 10.40 -10.96
CA LEU A 162 3.39 9.37 -9.92
C LEU A 162 2.53 9.72 -8.70
N ALA A 163 2.10 8.70 -7.97
CA ALA A 163 1.32 8.89 -6.75
C ALA A 163 2.18 9.51 -5.64
N ASP A 164 1.74 10.63 -5.08
CA ASP A 164 2.35 11.19 -3.87
C ASP A 164 1.98 10.31 -2.65
N PRO A 165 2.95 9.76 -1.89
CA PRO A 165 2.66 8.90 -0.74
C PRO A 165 1.76 9.56 0.31
N ARG A 166 1.81 10.90 0.44
CA ARG A 166 0.96 11.66 1.36
C ARG A 166 -0.52 11.53 1.01
N SER A 167 -0.86 11.22 -0.23
CA SER A 167 -2.24 10.95 -0.66
C SER A 167 -2.86 9.81 0.13
N TYR A 168 -2.09 8.76 0.42
CA TYR A 168 -2.57 7.64 1.22
C TYR A 168 -2.75 8.03 2.68
N LEU A 169 -1.78 8.72 3.28
CA LEU A 169 -1.92 9.19 4.67
C LEU A 169 -3.08 10.19 4.83
N ALA A 170 -3.17 11.16 3.93
CA ALA A 170 -4.26 12.14 3.90
C ALA A 170 -5.62 11.45 3.77
N ASN A 171 -5.74 10.39 2.95
CA ASN A 171 -6.97 9.62 2.86
C ASN A 171 -7.28 8.86 4.15
N ALA A 172 -6.27 8.30 4.84
CA ALA A 172 -6.46 7.64 6.13
C ALA A 172 -6.94 8.61 7.22
N CYS A 173 -6.42 9.85 7.21
CA CYS A 173 -6.81 10.91 8.15
C CYS A 173 -8.31 11.22 8.17
N ALA A 174 -9.07 10.86 7.12
CA ALA A 174 -10.52 11.01 7.08
C ALA A 174 -11.25 10.29 8.23
N GLY A 175 -10.68 9.19 8.73
CA GLY A 175 -11.22 8.43 9.88
C GLY A 175 -10.54 8.70 11.21
N TRP A 176 -9.60 9.65 11.26
CA TRP A 176 -8.84 9.97 12.47
C TRP A 176 -9.36 11.23 13.14
N ASP A 177 -8.81 11.56 14.31
CA ASP A 177 -9.13 12.80 15.01
C ASP A 177 -8.80 14.04 14.16
N LYS A 178 -9.80 14.91 13.96
CA LYS A 178 -9.68 16.12 13.13
C LYS A 178 -8.71 17.15 13.69
N GLN A 179 -8.67 17.32 15.02
CA GLN A 179 -7.74 18.26 15.66
C GLN A 179 -6.30 17.80 15.45
N LEU A 180 -6.07 16.49 15.42
CA LEU A 180 -4.77 15.91 15.14
C LEU A 180 -4.36 16.08 13.66
N THR A 181 -5.28 15.84 12.73
CA THR A 181 -4.94 15.73 11.30
C THR A 181 -5.01 17.02 10.51
N ALA A 182 -5.78 18.03 10.98
CA ALA A 182 -6.01 19.25 10.22
C ALA A 182 -4.71 19.96 9.79
N GLY A 183 -3.72 20.08 10.69
CA GLY A 183 -2.44 20.70 10.38
C GLY A 183 -1.71 20.00 9.24
N PHE A 184 -1.65 18.66 9.28
CA PHE A 184 -1.03 17.85 8.22
C PHE A 184 -1.77 17.98 6.88
N LEU A 185 -3.10 17.95 6.90
CA LEU A 185 -3.92 18.09 5.68
C LEU A 185 -3.76 19.46 5.03
N HIS A 186 -3.72 20.53 5.82
CA HIS A 186 -3.44 21.88 5.32
C HIS A 186 -2.02 22.01 4.78
N HIS A 187 -1.02 21.42 5.46
CA HIS A 187 0.36 21.35 4.96
C HIS A 187 0.44 20.64 3.61
N CYS A 188 -0.25 19.50 3.46
CA CYS A 188 -0.32 18.78 2.20
C CYS A 188 -0.92 19.63 1.07
N ILE A 189 -2.03 20.33 1.32
CA ILE A 189 -2.64 21.25 0.34
C ILE A 189 -1.66 22.37 -0.05
N PHE A 190 -1.01 22.98 0.93
CA PHE A 190 -0.07 24.08 0.69
C PHE A 190 1.16 23.65 -0.12
N THR A 191 1.54 22.38 -0.02
CA THR A 191 2.71 21.80 -0.69
C THR A 191 2.34 20.78 -1.78
N ALA A 192 1.10 20.82 -2.27
CA ALA A 192 0.58 19.94 -3.33
C ALA A 192 1.04 20.43 -4.70
N PHE A 193 2.33 20.34 -4.97
CA PHE A 193 2.91 20.73 -6.25
C PHE A 193 3.98 19.74 -6.68
N ASP A 194 3.95 19.41 -7.97
CA ASP A 194 4.96 18.62 -8.66
C ASP A 194 5.72 19.51 -9.65
N ILE A 195 6.86 19.04 -10.12
CA ILE A 195 7.61 19.65 -11.22
C ILE A 195 7.39 18.78 -12.46
N ASN A 196 6.86 19.36 -13.53
CA ASN A 196 6.66 18.63 -14.78
C ASN A 196 7.97 18.51 -15.59
N LEU A 197 7.92 17.79 -16.72
CA LEU A 197 9.08 17.58 -17.59
C LEU A 197 9.70 18.88 -18.14
N GLN A 198 8.95 19.98 -18.14
CA GLN A 198 9.41 21.30 -18.56
C GLN A 198 9.98 22.13 -17.39
N GLY A 199 10.11 21.56 -16.19
CA GLY A 199 10.58 22.27 -15.00
C GLY A 199 9.54 23.19 -14.37
N ASN A 200 8.30 23.18 -14.86
CA ASN A 200 7.25 24.05 -14.35
C ASN A 200 6.59 23.42 -13.11
N LYS A 201 6.30 24.28 -12.13
CA LYS A 201 5.50 23.92 -10.96
C LYS A 201 4.05 23.71 -11.38
N VAL A 202 3.53 22.51 -11.16
CA VAL A 202 2.14 22.12 -11.48
C VAL A 202 1.44 21.67 -10.21
N GLU A 203 0.20 22.08 -10.01
CA GLU A 203 -0.60 21.66 -8.86
C GLU A 203 -0.90 20.15 -8.90
N ASN A 204 -0.65 19.47 -7.78
CA ASN A 204 -1.09 18.10 -7.55
C ASN A 204 -2.55 18.09 -7.09
N LYS A 205 -3.48 18.23 -8.05
CA LYS A 205 -4.92 18.28 -7.77
C LYS A 205 -5.45 17.04 -7.05
N VAL A 206 -4.84 15.88 -7.31
CA VAL A 206 -5.23 14.61 -6.67
C VAL A 206 -5.01 14.69 -5.16
N LEU A 207 -3.82 15.11 -4.71
CA LEU A 207 -3.53 15.28 -3.29
C LEU A 207 -4.43 16.35 -2.66
N THR A 208 -4.61 17.49 -3.33
CA THR A 208 -5.48 18.58 -2.86
C THR A 208 -6.92 18.09 -2.63
N ASP A 209 -7.51 17.37 -3.59
CA ASP A 209 -8.88 16.87 -3.50
C ASP A 209 -9.05 15.81 -2.40
N ILE A 210 -8.05 14.93 -2.24
CA ILE A 210 -8.03 13.96 -1.15
C ILE A 210 -8.01 14.68 0.20
N CYS A 211 -7.15 15.68 0.37
CA CYS A 211 -7.04 16.43 1.61
C CYS A 211 -8.33 17.18 1.95
N LYS A 212 -8.96 17.84 0.96
CA LYS A 212 -10.26 18.52 1.14
C LYS A 212 -11.36 17.55 1.58
N LYS A 213 -11.41 16.36 0.97
CA LYS A 213 -12.37 15.33 1.39
C LYS A 213 -12.07 14.83 2.81
N ALA A 214 -10.81 14.57 3.13
CA ALA A 214 -10.40 14.12 4.46
C ALA A 214 -10.72 15.14 5.56
N LEU A 215 -10.55 16.45 5.31
CA LEU A 215 -10.97 17.52 6.22
C LEU A 215 -12.47 17.47 6.54
N SER A 216 -13.29 17.03 5.56
CA SER A 216 -14.73 16.80 5.75
C SER A 216 -15.07 15.44 6.39
N GLY A 217 -14.08 14.63 6.76
CA GLY A 217 -14.25 13.27 7.29
C GLY A 217 -14.66 12.24 6.23
N LYS A 218 -14.39 12.50 4.94
CA LYS A 218 -14.78 11.63 3.83
C LYS A 218 -13.57 10.99 3.17
N TYR A 219 -13.64 9.68 2.96
CA TYR A 219 -12.64 8.94 2.19
C TYR A 219 -12.78 9.24 0.69
N SER A 220 -11.65 9.30 0.01
CA SER A 220 -11.52 9.29 -1.43
C SER A 220 -11.40 7.86 -1.95
N LYS A 221 -11.92 7.62 -3.16
CA LYS A 221 -11.56 6.41 -3.92
C LYS A 221 -10.13 6.59 -4.42
N LEU A 222 -9.23 5.71 -3.98
CA LEU A 222 -7.87 5.62 -4.50
C LEU A 222 -7.85 4.52 -5.55
N ASN A 223 -7.25 4.80 -6.70
CA ASN A 223 -7.08 3.82 -7.79
C ASN A 223 -5.88 2.91 -7.52
#